data_AF-A0A438CW92-F1
#
_entry.id   AF-A0A438CW92-F1
#
_cell.length_a   1.000
_cell.length_b   1.000
_cell.length_c   1.000
_cell.angle_alpha   90.00
_cell.angle_beta   90.00
_cell.angle_gamma   90.00
#
_symmetry.space_group_name_H-M   'P 1'
#
loop_
_entity.id
_entity.type
_entity.pdbx_description
1 polymer ?
#
loop_
_entity_poly.entity_id
_entity_poly.type
_entity_poly.pdbx_seq_one_letter_code
_entity_poly.pdbx_strand_id
1 'polypeptide(L)' 'MGIRNITILVAAEGVHKLPTINGSGDLKEALQKLGSIPSSRTLAVEVLWTPQNENDTLSERELLEDYPLLRPL' A
#
# COMPACT_ATOMS: atom_id res chain seq x y z
N MET A 1 8.70 -9.91 -14.48
CA MET A 1 7.61 -10.08 -13.48
C MET A 1 7.54 -8.78 -12.71
N GLY A 2 6.52 -7.96 -12.93
CA GLY A 2 6.46 -6.59 -12.39
C GLY A 2 6.29 -6.55 -10.87
N ILE A 3 6.77 -5.47 -10.25
CA ILE A 3 6.56 -5.17 -8.83
C ILE A 3 5.06 -4.98 -8.61
N ARG A 4 4.49 -5.69 -7.63
CA ARG A 4 3.08 -5.55 -7.25
C ARG A 4 2.98 -4.83 -5.92
N ASN A 5 2.49 -3.60 -5.94
CA ASN A 5 2.28 -2.79 -4.74
C ASN A 5 0.80 -2.68 -4.44
N ILE A 6 0.45 -2.66 -3.15
CA ILE A 6 -0.92 -2.41 -2.67
C ILE A 6 -0.84 -1.25 -1.69
N THR A 7 -1.68 -0.24 -1.91
CA THR A 7 -1.87 0.92 -1.04
C THR A 7 -3.32 0.93 -0.57
N ILE A 8 -3.54 1.11 0.73
CA ILE A 8 -4.87 1.20 1.33
C ILE A 8 -4.98 2.58 1.99
N LEU A 9 -5.95 3.37 1.56
CA LEU A 9 -6.27 4.67 2.14
C LEU A 9 -7.55 4.55 2.94
N VAL A 10 -7.52 4.98 4.20
CA VAL A 10 -8.68 4.95 5.10
C VAL A 10 -8.88 6.33 5.70
N ALA A 11 -10.04 6.94 5.42
CA ALA A 11 -10.49 8.13 6.11
C ALA A 11 -11.45 7.71 7.22
N ALA A 12 -11.10 7.98 8.46
CA ALA A 12 -11.91 7.64 9.62
C ALA A 12 -11.85 8.74 10.68
N GLU A 13 -12.95 8.90 11.41
CA GLU A 13 -13.05 9.86 12.50
C GLU A 13 -12.30 9.39 13.75
N GLY A 14 -11.63 10.33 14.43
CA GLY A 14 -10.87 10.08 15.65
C GLY A 14 -9.39 9.76 15.41
N VAL A 15 -8.69 9.37 16.48
CA VAL A 15 -7.26 9.06 16.45
C VAL A 15 -7.08 7.54 16.50
N HIS A 16 -6.60 6.96 15.40
CA HIS A 16 -6.34 5.53 15.27
C HIS A 16 -4.83 5.27 15.26
N LYS A 17 -4.29 4.69 16.34
CA LYS A 17 -2.86 4.36 16.42
C LYS A 17 -2.56 3.03 15.74
N LEU A 18 -1.83 3.11 14.63
CA LEU A 18 -1.30 1.93 13.94
C LEU A 18 0.07 1.55 14.50
N PRO A 19 0.41 0.25 14.52
CA PRO A 19 1.75 -0.19 14.89
C PRO A 19 2.76 0.22 13.81
N THR A 20 4.04 0.34 14.20
CA THR A 20 5.13 0.37 13.23
C THR A 20 5.22 -0.99 12.55
N ILE A 21 5.25 -1.00 11.21
CA ILE A 21 5.24 -2.24 10.42
C ILE A 21 6.67 -2.63 10.07
N ASN A 22 7.17 -3.72 10.67
CA ASN A 22 8.49 -4.29 10.37
C ASN A 22 8.40 -5.70 9.77
N GLY A 23 7.19 -6.25 9.63
CA GLY A 23 6.96 -7.57 9.05
C GLY A 23 5.48 -7.90 8.86
N SER A 24 5.22 -9.13 8.43
CA SER A 24 3.85 -9.60 8.10
C SER A 24 2.92 -9.68 9.32
N GLY A 25 3.46 -9.96 10.51
CA GLY A 25 2.69 -9.95 11.76
C GLY A 25 2.14 -8.56 12.09
N ASP A 26 3.00 -7.55 12.07
CA ASP A 26 2.64 -6.15 12.31
C ASP A 26 1.66 -5.63 11.25
N LEU A 27 1.87 -6.02 9.99
CA LEU A 27 0.96 -5.68 8.90
C LEU A 27 -0.44 -6.26 9.15
N LYS A 28 -0.53 -7.53 9.57
CA LYS A 28 -1.81 -8.16 9.92
C LYS A 28 -2.50 -7.42 11.06
N GLU A 29 -1.76 -7.02 12.10
CA GLU A 29 -2.31 -6.25 13.21
C GLU A 29 -2.82 -4.88 12.76
N ALA A 30 -2.06 -4.16 11.93
CA ALA A 30 -2.46 -2.87 11.37
C ALA A 30 -3.76 -2.99 10.56
N LEU A 31 -3.86 -4.01 9.70
CA LEU A 31 -5.06 -4.27 8.91
C LEU A 31 -6.27 -4.64 9.79
N GLN A 32 -6.06 -5.44 10.84
CA GLN A 32 -7.12 -5.76 11.80
C GLN A 32 -7.60 -4.51 12.56
N LYS A 33 -6.70 -3.59 12.91
CA LYS A 33 -7.06 -2.30 13.52
C LYS A 33 -7.85 -1.41 12.58
N LEU A 34 -7.48 -1.34 11.30
CA LEU A 34 -8.27 -0.63 10.30
C LEU A 34 -9.67 -1.25 10.13
N GLY A 35 -9.75 -2.58 10.08
CA GLY A 35 -11.02 -3.31 9.97
C GLY A 35 -11.90 -3.29 11.21
N SER A 36 -11.36 -2.92 12.39
CA SER A 36 -12.14 -2.79 13.62
C SER A 36 -12.76 -1.40 13.81
N ILE A 37 -12.43 -0.44 12.94
CA ILE A 37 -13.07 0.88 12.93
C ILE A 37 -14.56 0.69 12.57
N PRO A 38 -15.49 1.13 13.44
CA PRO A 38 -16.92 1.02 13.14
C PRO A 38 -17.26 1.77 11.85
N SER A 39 -18.11 1.19 11.00
CA SER A 39 -18.54 1.82 9.75
C SER A 39 -19.15 3.21 9.94
N SER A 40 -19.81 3.44 11.09
CA SER A 40 -20.34 4.76 11.47
C SER A 40 -19.28 5.84 11.68
N ARG A 41 -18.00 5.47 11.78
CA ARG A 41 -16.85 6.38 11.90
C ARG A 41 -15.89 6.27 10.71
N THR A 42 -16.18 5.43 9.73
CA THR A 42 -15.37 5.28 8.51
C THR A 42 -16.00 6.14 7.43
N LEU A 43 -15.30 7.18 6.98
CA LEU A 43 -15.75 8.11 5.96
C LEU A 43 -15.54 7.54 4.56
N ALA A 44 -14.39 6.89 4.34
CA ALA A 44 -14.05 6.25 3.07
C ALA A 44 -12.94 5.20 3.24
N VAL A 45 -12.94 4.21 2.35
CA VAL A 45 -11.84 3.26 2.15
C VAL A 45 -11.57 3.14 0.67
N GLU A 46 -10.32 3.29 0.27
CA GLU A 46 -9.85 3.11 -1.10
C GLU A 46 -8.68 2.13 -1.14
N VAL A 47 -8.68 1.24 -2.13
CA VAL A 47 -7.63 0.25 -2.35
C VAL A 47 -7.04 0.45 -3.74
N LEU A 48 -5.77 0.80 -3.78
CA LEU A 48 -5.01 1.02 -5.00
C LEU A 48 -3.96 -0.09 -5.12
N TRP A 49 -3.96 -0.85 -6.21
CA TRP A 49 -2.89 -1.81 -6.50
C TRP A 49 -2.20 -1.48 -7.82
N THR A 50 -0.91 -1.74 -7.96
CA THR A 50 -0.19 -1.54 -9.22
C THR A 50 0.48 -2.85 -9.58
N PRO A 51 0.45 -3.30 -10.84
CA PRO A 51 -0.30 -2.71 -11.96
C PRO A 51 -1.83 -2.91 -11.82
N GLN A 52 -2.62 -1.90 -12.18
CA GLN A 52 -4.07 -2.07 -12.38
C GLN A 52 -4.36 -2.81 -13.69
N ASN A 53 -3.52 -2.61 -14.70
CA ASN A 53 -3.63 -3.19 -16.04
C ASN A 53 -2.28 -3.72 -16.53
N GLU A 54 -2.24 -4.63 -17.51
CA GLU A 54 -0.97 -5.21 -18.00
C GLU A 54 0.06 -4.17 -18.48
N ASN A 55 -0.38 -3.00 -18.95
CA ASN A 55 0.50 -1.90 -19.38
C ASN A 55 0.91 -0.94 -18.25
N ASP A 56 0.47 -1.20 -17.03
CA ASP A 56 0.70 -0.37 -15.85
C ASP A 56 1.93 -0.86 -15.05
N THR A 57 2.69 -1.81 -15.63
CA THR A 57 4.02 -2.21 -15.15
C THR A 57 5.10 -1.52 -15.95
N LEU A 58 6.03 -0.88 -15.25
CA LEU A 58 7.26 -0.39 -15.88
C LEU A 58 8.08 -1.59 -16.39
N SER A 59 8.56 -1.48 -17.62
CA SER A 59 9.65 -2.34 -18.11
C SER A 59 10.93 -2.09 -17.30
N GLU A 60 11.87 -3.02 -17.33
CA GLU A 60 13.16 -2.88 -16.63
C GLU A 60 13.87 -1.57 -17.00
N ARG A 61 13.77 -1.16 -18.27
CA ARG A 61 14.34 0.10 -18.75
C ARG A 61 13.68 1.32 -18.12
N GLU A 62 12.35 1.40 -18.17
CA GLU A 62 11.59 2.53 -17.61
C GLU A 62 11.80 2.61 -16.09
N LEU A 63 11.87 1.47 -15.42
CA LEU A 63 12.15 1.39 -13.99
C LEU A 63 13.53 1.96 -13.65
N LEU A 64 14.57 1.66 -14.43
CA LEU A 64 15.93 2.19 -14.24
C LEU A 64 16.12 3.65 -14.71
N GLU A 65 15.22 4.15 -15.58
CA GLU A 65 15.13 5.55 -15.98
C GLU A 65 14.47 6.38 -14.86
N ASP A 66 13.31 5.94 -14.34
CA ASP A 66 12.56 6.65 -13.30
C ASP A 66 13.17 6.49 -11.89
N TYR A 67 13.85 5.38 -11.63
CA TYR A 67 14.50 5.08 -10.34
C TYR A 67 15.98 4.71 -10.52
N PRO A 68 16.86 5.68 -10.86
CA PRO A 68 18.27 5.43 -11.15
C PRO A 68 19.05 4.77 -10.00
N LEU A 69 18.59 4.96 -8.76
CA LEU A 69 19.17 4.38 -7.55
C LEU A 69 19.03 2.85 -7.47
N LEU A 70 18.17 2.25 -8.29
CA LEU A 70 17.98 0.80 -8.37
C LEU A 70 18.93 0.12 -9.37
N ARG A 71 19.83 0.88 -10.02
CA ARG A 71 20.85 0.30 -10.89
C ARG A 71 21.80 -0.59 -10.06
N PRO A 72 22.05 -1.84 -10.48
CA PRO A 72 23.12 -2.63 -9.92
C PRO A 72 24.45 -1.87 -10.07
N LEU A 73 25.30 -1.93 -9.04
CA LEU A 73 26.65 -1.35 -9.04
C LEU A 73 27.56 -2.04 -10.06
#